data_AF-A0A6P1ZAH5-F1
#
_entry.id   AF-A0A6P1ZAH5-F1
#
_cell.length_a   1.000
_cell.length_b   1.000
_cell.length_c   1.000
_cell.angle_alpha   90.00
_cell.angle_beta   90.00
_cell.angle_gamma   90.00
#
_symmetry.space_group_name_H-M   'P 1'
#
loop_
_entity.id
_entity.type
_entity.pdbx_description
1 polymer ?
#
loop_
_entity_poly.entity_id
_entity_poly.type
_entity_poly.pdbx_seq_one_letter_code
_entity_poly.pdbx_strand_id
1 'polypeptide(L)'
;MSHEEIRVYGYVKGLPSEGYIALLNGLEGSMFQMDCLEHEGDTLNVEYEGPFFLIDDFLEALLPLLPDTAEGRIDYIDHHAWEMVRYTIEGREVRPKNINLNSVLEKYHQE
;
A
#
# COMPACT_ATOMS: atom_id res chain seq x y z
N MET A 1 4.49 11.78 22.63
CA MET A 1 4.91 10.52 21.98
C MET A 1 4.23 10.53 20.63
N SER A 2 4.97 10.52 19.53
CA SER A 2 4.39 10.45 18.18
C SER A 2 3.76 9.06 18.03
N HIS A 3 2.45 9.00 17.79
CA HIS A 3 1.71 7.76 17.63
C HIS A 3 1.68 7.29 16.15
N GLU A 4 2.51 7.90 15.31
CA GLU A 4 2.58 7.73 13.86
C GLU A 4 3.91 7.05 13.54
N GLU A 5 3.95 5.73 13.71
CA GLU A 5 5.15 4.92 13.47
C GLU A 5 5.07 4.20 12.12
N ILE A 6 3.85 3.97 11.61
CA ILE A 6 3.62 3.34 10.32
C ILE A 6 3.24 4.39 9.28
N ARG A 7 3.88 4.31 8.12
CA ARG A 7 3.47 5.04 6.92
C ARG A 7 3.29 4.09 5.76
N VAL A 8 2.20 4.25 5.02
CA VAL A 8 1.92 3.45 3.82
C VAL A 8 1.62 4.38 2.67
N TYR A 9 2.37 4.24 1.59
CA TYR A 9 2.19 5.06 0.39
C TYR A 9 2.27 4.21 -0.87
N GLY A 10 1.47 4.56 -1.86
CA GLY A 10 1.64 3.97 -3.18
C GLY A 10 0.44 4.08 -4.07
N TYR A 11 0.46 3.30 -5.13
CA TYR A 11 -0.61 3.28 -6.10
C TYR A 11 -0.77 1.90 -6.74
N VAL A 12 -1.97 1.64 -7.25
CA VAL A 12 -2.29 0.47 -8.08
C VAL A 12 -3.15 0.91 -9.25
N LYS A 13 -2.68 0.66 -10.47
CA LYS A 13 -3.40 0.97 -11.71
C LYS A 13 -4.17 -0.23 -12.21
N GLY A 14 -5.25 0.04 -12.96
CA GLY A 14 -6.09 -0.97 -13.57
C GLY A 14 -7.21 -1.46 -12.65
N LEU A 15 -7.51 -0.77 -11.55
CA LEU A 15 -8.66 -1.06 -10.70
C LEU A 15 -9.88 -0.27 -11.22
N PRO A 16 -10.86 -0.91 -11.90
CA PRO A 16 -12.07 -0.20 -12.33
C PRO A 16 -12.94 0.22 -11.13
N SER A 17 -13.83 1.18 -11.31
CA SER A 17 -14.70 1.70 -10.23
C SER A 17 -15.54 0.62 -9.54
N GLU A 18 -16.00 -0.40 -10.28
CA GLU A 18 -16.71 -1.55 -9.69
C GLU A 18 -15.81 -2.36 -8.74
N GLY A 19 -14.54 -2.52 -9.09
CA GLY A 19 -13.52 -3.12 -8.23
C GLY A 19 -13.26 -2.26 -6.99
N TYR A 20 -13.16 -0.95 -7.13
CA TYR A 20 -13.01 -0.05 -5.98
C TYR A 20 -14.18 -0.15 -5.00
N ILE A 21 -15.41 -0.18 -5.49
CA ILE A 21 -16.60 -0.38 -4.63
C ILE A 21 -16.56 -1.75 -3.93
N ALA A 22 -16.18 -2.80 -4.66
CA ALA A 22 -16.04 -4.14 -4.08
C ALA A 22 -14.95 -4.20 -3.00
N LEU A 23 -13.84 -3.49 -3.19
CA LEU A 23 -12.77 -3.35 -2.20
C LEU A 23 -13.30 -2.69 -0.92
N LEU A 24 -13.99 -1.55 -1.02
CA LEU A 24 -14.54 -0.85 0.15
C LEU A 24 -15.53 -1.74 0.91
N ASN A 25 -16.41 -2.45 0.21
CA ASN A 25 -17.34 -3.39 0.84
C ASN A 25 -16.60 -4.58 1.50
N GLY A 26 -15.51 -5.05 0.91
CA GLY A 26 -14.69 -6.12 1.49
C GLY A 26 -13.95 -5.70 2.75
N LEU A 27 -13.62 -4.41 2.87
CA LEU A 27 -12.99 -3.81 4.04
C LEU A 27 -14.01 -3.30 5.08
N GLU A 28 -15.30 -3.22 4.73
CA GLU A 28 -16.37 -2.75 5.61
C GLU A 28 -16.49 -3.66 6.85
N GLY A 29 -16.53 -3.04 8.03
CA GLY A 29 -16.60 -3.76 9.31
C GLY A 29 -15.25 -4.26 9.84
N SER A 30 -14.16 -4.05 9.11
CA SER A 30 -12.79 -4.20 9.63
C SER A 30 -12.33 -2.95 10.42
N MET A 31 -11.16 -3.02 11.06
CA MET A 31 -10.51 -1.85 11.67
C MET A 31 -9.75 -0.98 10.63
N PHE A 32 -9.94 -1.23 9.33
CA PHE A 32 -9.25 -0.53 8.26
C PHE A 32 -9.75 0.92 8.11
N GLN A 33 -8.81 1.86 7.93
CA GLN A 33 -9.10 3.28 7.75
C GLN A 33 -9.30 3.57 6.26
N MET A 34 -10.55 3.74 5.80
CA MET A 34 -10.83 3.89 4.37
C MET A 34 -10.46 5.26 3.79
N ASP A 35 -10.32 6.29 4.62
CA ASP A 35 -9.94 7.64 4.23
C ASP A 35 -8.51 7.75 3.70
N CYS A 36 -7.69 6.71 3.87
CA CYS A 36 -6.37 6.59 3.25
C CYS A 36 -6.40 6.15 1.78
N LEU A 37 -7.58 5.87 1.22
CA LEU A 37 -7.75 5.39 -0.14
C LEU A 37 -8.40 6.47 -1.02
N GLU A 38 -7.75 6.78 -2.13
CA GLU A 38 -8.30 7.67 -3.16
C GLU A 38 -8.35 6.95 -4.50
N HIS A 39 -9.49 7.01 -5.19
CA HIS A 39 -9.68 6.36 -6.48
C HIS A 39 -9.92 7.41 -7.57
N GLU A 40 -8.99 7.48 -8.52
CA GLU A 40 -9.03 8.41 -9.66
C GLU A 40 -8.96 7.63 -10.97
N GLY A 41 -10.07 7.60 -11.73
CA GLY A 41 -10.14 6.84 -12.97
C GLY A 41 -10.05 5.34 -12.73
N ASP A 42 -8.90 4.75 -13.08
CA ASP A 42 -8.56 3.34 -12.85
C ASP A 42 -7.40 3.15 -11.86
N THR A 43 -7.00 4.22 -11.17
CA THR A 43 -5.87 4.22 -10.25
C THR A 43 -6.36 4.37 -8.81
N LEU A 44 -5.96 3.44 -7.96
CA LEU A 44 -6.11 3.51 -6.50
C LEU A 44 -4.81 4.06 -5.92
N ASN A 45 -4.87 5.18 -5.21
CA ASN A 45 -3.79 5.73 -4.40
C ASN A 45 -4.01 5.36 -2.94
N VAL A 46 -2.92 5.07 -2.24
CA VAL A 46 -2.90 4.80 -0.80
C VAL A 46 -1.99 5.81 -0.14
N GLU A 47 -2.51 6.54 0.84
CA GLU A 47 -1.76 7.47 1.68
C GLU A 47 -2.23 7.36 3.12
N TYR A 48 -1.43 6.70 3.95
CA TYR A 48 -1.72 6.43 5.33
C TYR A 48 -0.56 6.84 6.24
N GLU A 49 -0.88 7.50 7.35
CA GLU A 49 0.03 7.75 8.45
C GLU A 49 -0.70 7.46 9.77
N GLY A 50 -0.12 6.60 10.60
CA GLY A 50 -0.77 6.23 11.86
C GLY A 50 -0.06 5.10 12.62
N PRO A 51 -0.73 4.59 13.67
CA PRO A 51 -0.11 3.62 14.57
C PRO A 51 -0.06 2.19 14.00
N PHE A 52 -0.93 1.85 13.05
CA PHE A 52 -1.06 0.48 12.57
C PHE A 52 -1.87 0.39 11.27
N PHE A 53 -1.36 -0.36 10.31
CA PHE A 53 -2.02 -0.62 9.02
C PHE A 53 -2.07 -2.12 8.72
N LEU A 54 -3.26 -2.62 8.37
CA LEU A 54 -3.52 -4.02 8.03
C LEU A 54 -3.15 -4.31 6.57
N ILE A 55 -1.85 -4.33 6.27
CA ILE A 55 -1.34 -4.46 4.90
C ILE A 55 -1.75 -5.80 4.25
N ASP A 56 -1.73 -6.89 5.00
CA ASP A 56 -2.08 -8.22 4.47
C ASP A 56 -3.57 -8.30 4.12
N ASP A 57 -4.46 -7.85 5.03
CA ASP A 57 -5.91 -7.82 4.76
C ASP A 57 -6.26 -6.92 3.57
N PHE A 58 -5.58 -5.77 3.46
CA PHE A 58 -5.73 -4.86 2.33
C PHE A 58 -5.33 -5.52 1.00
N LEU A 59 -4.17 -6.17 0.96
CA LEU A 59 -3.69 -6.85 -0.25
C LEU A 59 -4.57 -8.07 -0.59
N GLU A 60 -5.02 -8.83 0.40
CA GLU A 60 -5.93 -9.97 0.21
C GLU A 60 -7.26 -9.53 -0.39
N ALA A 61 -7.82 -8.39 0.05
CA ALA A 61 -9.04 -7.83 -0.51
C ALA A 61 -8.83 -7.23 -1.91
N LEU A 62 -7.67 -6.62 -2.16
CA LEU A 62 -7.38 -5.92 -3.41
C LEU A 62 -7.04 -6.85 -4.58
N LEU A 63 -6.12 -7.80 -4.39
CA LEU A 63 -5.54 -8.59 -5.49
C LEU A 63 -6.57 -9.35 -6.33
N PRO A 64 -7.64 -9.96 -5.77
CA PRO A 64 -8.67 -10.65 -6.56
C PRO A 64 -9.44 -9.73 -7.53
N LEU A 65 -9.46 -8.42 -7.26
CA LEU A 65 -10.22 -7.41 -8.00
C LEU A 65 -9.43 -6.86 -9.20
N LEU A 66 -8.14 -7.19 -9.29
CA LEU A 66 -7.25 -6.68 -10.33
C LEU A 66 -7.32 -7.52 -11.62
N PRO A 67 -7.25 -6.88 -12.80
CA PRO A 67 -6.99 -7.56 -14.06
C PRO A 67 -5.52 -8.00 -14.16
N ASP A 68 -5.22 -8.93 -15.05
CA ASP A 68 -3.84 -9.41 -15.27
C ASP A 68 -2.88 -8.31 -15.77
N THR A 69 -3.42 -7.21 -16.30
CA THR A 69 -2.66 -6.03 -16.76
C THR A 69 -2.42 -5.00 -15.67
N ALA A 70 -2.91 -5.22 -14.44
CA ALA A 70 -2.70 -4.29 -13.34
C ALA A 70 -1.22 -4.17 -12.98
N GLU A 71 -0.81 -2.98 -12.58
CA GLU A 71 0.54 -2.73 -12.07
C GLU A 71 0.47 -1.79 -10.88
N GLY A 72 1.34 -1.97 -9.91
CA GLY A 72 1.31 -1.13 -8.73
C GLY A 72 2.51 -1.31 -7.83
N ARG A 73 2.57 -0.42 -6.85
CA ARG A 73 3.58 -0.44 -5.81
C ARG A 73 3.04 0.20 -4.56
N ILE A 74 3.09 -0.54 -3.45
CA ILE A 74 2.77 -0.06 -2.11
C ILE A 74 4.02 -0.18 -1.25
N ASP A 75 4.42 0.91 -0.62
CA ASP A 75 5.55 0.97 0.31
C ASP A 75 4.99 1.04 1.73
N TYR A 76 5.33 0.05 2.55
CA TYR A 76 5.04 -0.01 3.98
C TYR A 76 6.31 0.34 4.75
N ILE A 77 6.26 1.37 5.58
CA ILE A 77 7.42 1.87 6.33
C ILE A 77 7.08 1.79 7.82
N ASP A 78 7.88 1.01 8.55
CA ASP A 78 7.86 0.93 10.00
C ASP A 78 9.04 1.72 10.56
N HIS A 79 8.76 2.88 11.15
CA HIS A 79 9.78 3.74 11.75
C HIS A 79 10.29 3.21 13.09
N HIS A 80 9.52 2.36 13.77
CA HIS A 80 9.93 1.72 15.01
C HIS A 80 10.96 0.61 14.75
N ALA A 81 10.67 -0.26 13.79
CA ALA A 81 11.58 -1.31 13.34
C ALA A 81 12.72 -0.77 12.45
N TRP A 82 12.56 0.44 11.89
CA TRP A 82 13.44 1.02 10.88
C TRP A 82 13.54 0.15 9.61
N GLU A 83 12.39 -0.33 9.16
CA GLU A 83 12.26 -1.23 8.02
C GLU A 83 11.27 -0.69 7.00
N MET A 84 11.52 -1.01 5.73
CA MET A 84 10.60 -0.74 4.64
C MET A 84 10.36 -2.02 3.87
N VAL A 85 9.09 -2.34 3.62
CA VAL A 85 8.68 -3.42 2.72
C VAL A 85 7.99 -2.79 1.52
N ARG A 86 8.53 -3.07 0.34
CA ARG A 86 7.91 -2.69 -0.93
C ARG A 86 7.14 -3.86 -1.51
N TYR A 87 5.85 -3.70 -1.68
CA TYR A 87 4.96 -4.63 -2.35
C TYR A 87 4.82 -4.21 -3.81
N THR A 88 5.45 -4.95 -4.73
CA THR A 88 5.26 -4.76 -6.17
C THR A 88 4.09 -5.63 -6.63
N ILE A 89 3.13 -5.02 -7.31
CA ILE A 89 1.91 -5.69 -7.80
C ILE A 89 2.01 -5.83 -9.32
N GLU A 90 1.81 -7.05 -9.81
CA GLU A 90 1.77 -7.41 -11.23
C GLU A 90 0.54 -8.32 -11.43
N GLY A 91 -0.51 -7.77 -12.04
CA GLY A 91 -1.80 -8.42 -12.15
C GLY A 91 -2.40 -8.73 -10.77
N ARG A 92 -2.55 -10.03 -10.47
CA ARG A 92 -3.09 -10.55 -9.20
C ARG A 92 -2.01 -11.07 -8.25
N GLU A 93 -0.75 -10.93 -8.61
CA GLU A 93 0.38 -11.32 -7.78
C GLU A 93 0.96 -10.11 -7.06
N VAL A 94 1.44 -10.34 -5.84
CA VAL A 94 2.24 -9.36 -5.09
C VAL A 94 3.60 -9.97 -4.74
N ARG A 95 4.66 -9.19 -4.91
CA ARG A 95 6.02 -9.55 -4.54
C ARG A 95 6.55 -8.58 -3.48
N PRO A 96 6.65 -8.99 -2.21
CA PRO A 96 7.26 -8.18 -1.18
C PRO A 96 8.79 -8.17 -1.31
N LYS A 97 9.39 -7.01 -1.05
CA LYS A 97 10.85 -6.85 -0.96
C LYS A 97 11.21 -5.97 0.22
N ASN A 98 11.99 -6.52 1.14
CA ASN A 98 12.59 -5.75 2.23
C ASN A 98 13.65 -4.80 1.67
N ILE A 99 13.56 -3.54 2.08
CA ILE A 99 14.47 -2.47 1.73
C ILE A 99 15.05 -1.95 3.04
N ASN A 100 16.38 -2.04 3.16
CA ASN A 100 17.08 -1.44 4.28
C ASN A 100 17.08 0.09 4.11
N LEU A 101 16.45 0.80 5.04
CA LEU A 101 16.34 2.27 4.99
C LEU A 101 17.71 2.98 5.02
N ASN A 102 18.72 2.39 5.68
CA ASN A 102 20.08 2.95 5.69
C ASN A 102 20.69 2.98 4.28
N SER A 103 20.41 1.96 3.45
CA SER A 103 20.87 1.91 2.06
C SER A 103 20.15 2.90 1.13
N VAL A 104 19.01 3.44 1.55
CA VAL A 104 18.27 4.47 0.78
C VAL A 104 18.83 5.86 1.06
N LEU A 105 19.23 6.14 2.31
CA LEU A 105 19.80 7.42 2.72
C LEU A 105 21.22 7.67 2.18
N GLU A 106 22.03 6.62 2.01
CA GLU A 106 23.39 6.76 1.44
C GLU A 106 23.39 7.33 0.01
N LYS A 107 22.32 7.13 -0.76
CA LYS A 107 22.21 7.67 -2.13
C LYS A 107 22.01 9.19 -2.18
N TYR A 108 21.60 9.82 -1.09
CA TYR A 108 21.37 11.26 -1.01
C TYR A 108 22.50 12.03 -0.31
N HIS A 109 23.54 11.33 0.17
CA HIS A 109 24.72 11.94 0.80
C HIS A 109 25.94 12.05 -0.14
N GLN A 110 25.71 11.97 -1.46
CA GLN A 110 26.72 12.27 -2.48
C GLN A 110 26.28 13.46 -3.33
N GLU A 111 26.22 14.65 -2.72
CA GLU A 111 26.32 15.94 -3.42
C GLU A 111 27.32 16.84 -2.69
#